data_AF-F6B6U8-F1
#
_entry.id   AF-F6B6U8-F1
#
_cell.length_a   1.000
_cell.length_b   1.000
_cell.length_c   1.000
_cell.angle_alpha   90.00
_cell.angle_beta   90.00
_cell.angle_gamma   90.00
#
_symmetry.space_group_name_H-M   'P 1'
#
loop_
_entity.id
_entity.type
_entity.pdbx_description
1 polymer ?
#
loop_
_entity_poly.entity_id
_entity_poly.type
_entity_poly.pdbx_seq_one_letter_code
_entity_poly.pdbx_strand_id
1 'polypeptide(L)' 'MGKKLMSIMRKRTVMRINVNWLVDMESLNKKQTISNVKVLTFSSGGLSFKCKEKIKVGESFIIHLPFY' A
#
# COMPACT_ATOMS: atom_id res chain seq x y z
N MET A 1 12.70 -19.54 28.24
CA MET A 1 11.28 -19.13 28.12
C MET A 1 11.21 -17.75 27.47
N GLY A 2 11.03 -17.69 26.15
CA GLY A 2 11.01 -16.44 25.41
C GLY A 2 9.69 -15.70 25.57
N LYS A 3 9.72 -14.48 26.10
CA LYS A 3 8.52 -13.63 26.25
C LYS A 3 7.95 -13.32 24.87
N LYS A 4 6.75 -13.83 24.61
CA LYS A 4 5.92 -13.55 23.43
C LYS A 4 5.61 -12.05 23.43
N LEU A 5 6.22 -11.29 22.53
CA LEU A 5 5.89 -9.88 22.31
C LEU A 5 4.42 -9.80 21.85
N MET A 6 3.54 -9.41 22.76
CA MET A 6 2.15 -9.10 22.41
C MET A 6 2.17 -7.85 21.53
N SER A 7 1.91 -8.05 20.24
CA SER A 7 1.67 -6.96 19.30
C SER A 7 0.48 -6.15 19.81
N ILE A 8 0.74 -4.96 20.36
CA ILE A 8 -0.32 -4.00 20.68
C ILE A 8 -0.97 -3.63 19.35
N MET A 9 -2.23 -4.03 19.13
CA MET A 9 -3.02 -3.59 17.98
C MET A 9 -3.08 -2.06 17.98
N ARG A 10 -2.18 -1.41 17.23
CA ARG A 10 -2.25 0.03 17.00
C ARG A 10 -3.54 0.31 16.24
N LYS A 11 -4.48 0.98 16.90
CA LYS A 11 -5.69 1.50 16.26
C LYS A 11 -5.27 2.53 15.21
N ARG A 12 -5.93 2.50 14.05
CA ARG A 12 -5.70 3.50 12.99
C ARG A 12 -6.15 4.87 13.50
N THR A 13 -5.36 5.90 13.23
CA THR A 13 -5.67 7.28 13.58
C THR A 13 -6.57 7.98 12.56
N VAL A 14 -6.62 7.48 11.32
CA VAL A 14 -7.36 8.09 10.21
C VAL A 14 -8.31 7.08 9.59
N MET A 15 -9.56 7.50 9.35
CA MET A 15 -10.57 6.72 8.62
C MET A 15 -10.12 6.48 7.17
N ARG A 16 -10.36 5.27 6.66
CA ARG A 16 -10.09 4.93 5.26
C ARG A 16 -11.39 4.73 4.51
N ILE A 17 -11.42 5.17 3.26
CA ILE A 17 -12.52 4.97 2.32
C ILE A 17 -12.25 3.70 1.53
N ASN A 18 -13.28 2.87 1.33
CA ASN A 18 -13.19 1.70 0.46
C ASN A 18 -13.27 2.13 -1.00
N VAL A 19 -12.34 1.63 -1.81
CA VAL A 19 -12.21 1.96 -3.23
C VAL A 19 -11.95 0.70 -4.03
N ASN A 20 -12.09 0.78 -5.35
CA ASN A 20 -11.83 -0.32 -6.26
C ASN A 20 -11.15 0.21 -7.52
N TRP A 21 -9.92 0.72 -7.35
CA TRP A 21 -9.15 1.28 -8.46
C TRP A 21 -8.12 0.29 -8.96
N LEU A 22 -7.97 0.24 -10.28
CA LEU A 22 -6.88 -0.46 -10.94
C LEU A 22 -5.90 0.60 -11.43
N VAL A 23 -4.68 0.55 -10.92
CA VAL A 23 -3.63 1.54 -11.19
C VAL A 23 -2.31 0.84 -11.48
N ASP A 24 -1.38 1.60 -12.06
CA ASP A 24 0.00 1.19 -12.19
C ASP A 24 0.85 1.91 -11.14
N MET A 25 1.91 1.22 -10.68
CA MET A 25 2.87 1.77 -9.72
C MET A 25 4.27 1.79 -10.33
N GLU A 26 4.96 2.91 -10.20
CA GLU A 26 6.32 3.08 -10.73
C GLU A 26 7.32 3.06 -9.58
N SER A 27 8.34 2.21 -9.65
CA SER A 27 9.39 2.21 -8.62
C SER A 27 10.28 3.43 -8.76
N LEU A 28 10.59 4.08 -7.63
CA LEU A 28 11.50 5.22 -7.61
C LEU A 28 12.97 4.83 -7.80
N ASN A 29 13.34 3.63 -7.32
CA ASN A 29 14.73 3.18 -7.29
C ASN A 29 15.07 2.19 -8.41
N LYS A 30 14.04 1.54 -8.97
CA LYS A 30 14.18 0.56 -10.04
C LYS A 30 13.43 1.11 -11.25
N LYS A 31 13.99 1.03 -12.46
CA LYS A 31 13.25 1.33 -13.70
C LYS A 31 12.24 0.21 -13.99
N GLN A 32 11.26 0.05 -13.10
CA GLN A 32 10.27 -1.01 -13.10
C GLN A 32 8.90 -0.44 -12.78
N THR A 33 7.93 -0.79 -13.62
CA THR A 33 6.50 -0.53 -13.41
C THR A 33 5.82 -1.83 -12.99
N ILE A 34 4.95 -1.74 -11.99
CA ILE A 34 4.07 -2.81 -11.53
C ILE A 34 2.66 -2.46 -12.00
N SER A 35 2.15 -3.21 -12.97
CA SER A 35 0.84 -2.95 -13.54
C SER A 35 -0.28 -3.73 -12.86
N ASN A 36 -1.52 -3.30 -13.06
CA ASN A 36 -2.73 -3.97 -12.54
C ASN A 36 -2.78 -4.06 -11.01
N VAL A 37 -2.31 -3.01 -10.33
CA VAL A 37 -2.39 -2.92 -8.87
C VAL A 37 -3.80 -2.52 -8.47
N LYS A 38 -4.43 -3.35 -7.63
CA LYS A 38 -5.78 -3.09 -7.11
C LYS A 38 -5.71 -2.33 -5.80
N VAL A 39 -6.07 -1.05 -5.80
CA VAL A 39 -6.22 -0.24 -4.57
C VAL A 39 -7.58 -0.54 -3.95
N LEU A 40 -7.58 -0.91 -2.67
CA LEU A 40 -8.76 -1.35 -1.92
C LEU A 40 -9.23 -0.32 -0.89
N THR A 41 -8.29 0.40 -0.27
CA THR A 41 -8.62 1.46 0.69
C THR A 41 -7.66 2.63 0.52
N PHE A 42 -8.15 3.84 0.77
CA PHE A 42 -7.37 5.08 0.69
C PHE A 42 -7.72 6.03 1.83
N SER A 43 -6.73 6.76 2.33
CA SER A 43 -6.89 7.96 3.16
C SER A 43 -5.68 8.88 3.02
N SER A 44 -5.73 10.04 3.70
CA SER A 44 -4.57 10.94 3.81
C SER A 44 -3.36 10.30 4.49
N GLY A 45 -3.54 9.22 5.24
CA GLY A 45 -2.45 8.46 5.87
C GLY A 45 -1.89 7.32 5.00
N GLY A 46 -2.35 7.19 3.75
CA GLY A 46 -1.91 6.17 2.80
C GLY A 46 -3.02 5.21 2.38
N LEU A 47 -2.63 4.17 1.66
CA LEU A 47 -3.56 3.25 1.00
C LEU A 47 -3.25 1.77 1.30
N SER A 48 -4.15 0.89 0.89
CA SER A 48 -3.89 -0.55 0.83
C SER A 48 -4.14 -1.04 -0.58
N PHE A 49 -3.27 -1.92 -1.07
CA PHE A 49 -3.36 -2.45 -2.42
C PHE A 49 -3.05 -3.94 -2.48
N LYS A 50 -3.37 -4.56 -3.61
CA LYS A 50 -3.02 -5.94 -3.96
C LYS A 50 -2.36 -5.95 -5.34
N CYS A 51 -1.20 -6.59 -5.43
CA CYS A 51 -0.45 -6.83 -6.67
C CYS A 51 -0.03 -8.31 -6.75
N LYS A 52 0.50 -8.75 -7.90
CA LYS A 52 1.01 -10.11 -8.08
C LYS A 52 2.50 -10.23 -7.72
N GLU A 53 3.20 -9.11 -7.84
CA GLU A 53 4.63 -8.95 -7.71
C GLU A 53 5.02 -8.92 -6.22
N LYS A 54 6.17 -9.53 -5.88
CA LYS A 54 6.73 -9.47 -4.53
C LYS A 54 7.40 -8.11 -4.30
N ILE A 55 6.89 -7.35 -3.34
CA ILE A 55 7.43 -6.05 -2.93
C ILE A 55 8.12 -6.19 -1.57
N LYS A 56 9.28 -5.54 -1.39
CA LYS A 56 9.98 -5.50 -0.11
C LYS A 56 9.61 -4.24 0.68
N VAL A 57 9.50 -4.36 2.00
CA VAL A 57 9.30 -3.20 2.88
C VAL A 57 10.49 -2.25 2.74
N GLY A 58 10.19 -0.95 2.65
CA GLY A 58 11.19 0.11 2.45
C GLY A 58 11.41 0.50 0.99
N GLU A 59 10.80 -0.22 0.04
CA GLU A 59 10.77 0.22 -1.36
C GLU A 59 9.75 1.36 -1.55
N SER A 60 10.14 2.36 -2.34
CA SER A 60 9.31 3.53 -2.64
C SER A 60 8.76 3.45 -4.06
N PHE A 61 7.48 3.81 -4.20
CA PHE A 61 6.76 3.80 -5.47
C PHE A 61 5.92 5.05 -5.63
N ILE A 62 5.78 5.51 -6.87
CA ILE A 62 4.80 6.51 -7.28
C ILE A 62 3.54 5.76 -7.71
N ILE A 63 2.38 6.23 -7.24
CA ILE A 63 1.08 5.65 -7.57
C ILE A 63 0.22 6.78 -8.13
N HIS A 64 -0.15 6.67 -9.39
CA HIS A 64 -1.05 7.63 -10.03
C HIS A 64 -2.50 7.24 -9.72
N LEU A 65 -3.09 7.92 -8.74
CA LEU A 65 -4.48 7.70 -8.34
C LEU A 65 -5.43 8.39 -9.31
N PRO A 66 -6.59 7.79 -9.62
CA PRO A 66 -7.53 8.30 -10.63
C PRO A 66 -8.43 9.41 -10.07
N PHE A 67 -7.83 10.47 -9.52
CA PHE A 67 -8.56 11.67 -9.10
C PHE A 67 -8.45 12.75 -10.18
N TYR A 68 -9.59 13.29 -10.59
CA TYR A 68 -9.71 14.52 -11.37
C TYR A 68 -10.09 15.68 -10.44
#